data_AF-A0A969F744-F1
#
_entry.id   AF-A0A969F744-F1
#
_cell.length_a   1.000
_cell.length_b   1.000
_cell.length_c   1.000
_cell.angle_alpha   90.00
_cell.angle_beta   90.00
_cell.angle_gamma   90.00
#
_symmetry.space_group_name_H-M   'P 1'
#
loop_
_entity.id
_entity.type
_entity.pdbx_description
1 polymer ?
#
loop_
_entity_poly.entity_id
_entity_poly.type
_entity_poly.pdbx_seq_one_letter_code
_entity_poly.pdbx_strand_id
1 'polypeptide(L)' 'MLCSDGLCGFVSDDAINNILNQDQPIQQMVDDLYNAAMSANSNDNVTVILVEFSL' A
#
# COMPACT_ATOMS: atom_id res chain seq x y z
N MET A 1 -5.72 -5.22 -5.22
CA MET A 1 -4.89 -5.14 -3.99
C MET A 1 -5.59 -5.88 -2.88
N LEU A 2 -4.84 -6.66 -2.09
CA LEU A 2 -5.28 -7.19 -0.81
C LEU A 2 -4.33 -6.67 0.27
N CYS A 3 -4.86 -6.21 1.41
CA CYS A 3 -4.09 -5.68 2.55
C CYS A 3 -4.61 -6.26 3.87
N SER A 4 -3.74 -6.31 4.89
CA SER A 4 -4.17 -6.43 6.30
C SER A 4 -4.63 -5.07 6.85
N ASP A 5 -5.25 -5.12 8.03
CA ASP A 5 -5.61 -3.97 8.86
C ASP A 5 -4.39 -3.17 9.34
N GLY A 6 -3.22 -3.80 9.47
CA GLY A 6 -1.96 -3.09 9.69
C GLY A 6 -1.63 -2.02 8.63
N LEU A 7 -2.17 -2.11 7.41
CA LEU A 7 -2.11 -1.02 6.41
C LEU A 7 -3.40 -0.21 6.40
N CYS A 8 -4.52 -0.87 6.11
CA CYS A 8 -5.77 -0.20 5.76
C CYS A 8 -6.49 0.41 6.98
N GLY A 9 -6.06 0.09 8.21
CA GLY A 9 -6.47 0.78 9.43
C GLY A 9 -5.67 2.05 9.74
N PHE A 10 -4.52 2.27 9.09
CA PHE A 10 -3.59 3.36 9.39
C PHE A 10 -3.35 4.33 8.22
N VAL A 11 -3.52 3.86 6.99
CA VAL A 11 -3.36 4.64 5.76
C VAL A 11 -4.71 4.79 5.10
N SER A 12 -5.09 6.02 4.74
CA SER A 12 -6.39 6.29 4.12
C SER A 12 -6.48 5.73 2.71
N ASP A 13 -7.71 5.40 2.28
CA ASP A 13 -7.98 4.94 0.92
C ASP A 13 -7.48 5.94 -0.13
N ASP A 14 -7.61 7.25 0.12
CA ASP A 14 -7.10 8.29 -0.78
C ASP A 14 -5.57 8.22 -0.94
N ALA A 15 -4.83 8.01 0.15
CA ALA A 15 -3.38 7.87 0.10
C ALA A 15 -2.94 6.59 -0.61
N ILE A 16 -3.62 5.48 -0.35
CA ILE A 16 -3.41 4.20 -1.05
C ILE A 16 -3.66 4.37 -2.54
N ASN A 17 -4.80 4.96 -2.92
CA ASN A 17 -5.15 5.21 -4.32
C ASN A 17 -4.12 6.13 -5.01
N ASN A 18 -3.62 7.16 -4.32
CA ASN A 18 -2.58 8.02 -4.88
C ASN A 18 -1.30 7.25 -5.21
N ILE A 19 -0.88 6.30 -4.36
CA ILE A 19 0.30 5.45 -4.60
C ILE A 19 0.06 4.49 -5.77
N LEU A 20 -1.10 3.85 -5.82
CA LEU A 20 -1.45 2.86 -6.86
C LEU A 20 -1.62 3.47 -8.26
N ASN A 21 -1.90 4.77 -8.37
CA ASN A 21 -2.08 5.47 -9.65
C ASN A 21 -0.80 6.14 -10.17
N GLN A 22 0.35 5.96 -9.52
CA GLN A 22 1.61 6.49 -10.01
C GLN A 22 2.15 5.63 -11.16
N ASP A 23 2.75 6.27 -12.17
CA ASP A 23 3.47 5.59 -13.24
C ASP A 23 4.83 5.10 -12.72
N GLN A 24 4.80 3.96 -12.04
CA GLN A 24 5.99 3.35 -11.42
C GLN A 24 5.90 1.82 -11.37
N PRO A 25 7.03 1.11 -11.21
CA PRO A 25 7.01 -0.34 -11.11
C PRO A 25 6.19 -0.84 -9.91
N ILE A 26 5.47 -1.95 -10.08
CA ILE A 26 4.61 -2.54 -9.03
C ILE A 26 5.35 -2.79 -7.71
N GLN A 27 6.64 -3.14 -7.75
CA GLN A 27 7.45 -3.34 -6.54
C GLN A 27 7.61 -2.03 -5.76
N GLN A 28 7.80 -0.90 -6.46
CA GLN A 28 7.90 0.40 -5.81
C GLN A 28 6.58 0.78 -5.14
N MET A 29 5.44 0.47 -5.75
CA MET A 29 4.13 0.69 -5.13
C MET A 29 3.96 -0.11 -3.83
N VAL A 30 4.43 -1.37 -3.78
CA VAL A 30 4.39 -2.18 -2.55
C VAL A 30 5.25 -1.53 -1.46
N ASP A 31 6.46 -1.11 -1.81
CA ASP A 31 7.38 -0.47 -0.86
C ASP A 31 6.82 0.86 -0.33
N ASP A 32 6.19 1.65 -1.20
CA ASP A 32 5.55 2.91 -0.82
C ASP A 32 4.36 2.70 0.13
N LEU A 33 3.53 1.67 -0.12
CA LEU A 33 2.43 1.31 0.78
C LEU A 33 2.95 0.86 2.15
N TYR A 34 4.02 0.07 2.18
CA TYR A 34 4.67 -0.34 3.43
C TYR A 34 5.23 0.87 4.19
N ASN A 35 5.94 1.76 3.49
CA ASN A 35 6.52 2.96 4.08
C ASN A 35 5.45 3.94 4.60
N ALA A 36 4.30 4.02 3.94
CA ALA A 36 3.16 4.79 4.40
C ALA A 36 2.62 4.26 5.75
N ALA A 37 2.48 2.94 5.90
CA ALA A 37 2.07 2.33 7.16
C ALA A 37 3.07 2.58 8.29
N MET A 38 4.37 2.46 8.00
CA MET A 38 5.43 2.76 8.98
C MET A 38 5.42 4.24 9.38
N SER A 39 5.24 5.14 8.42
CA SER A 39 5.15 6.59 8.67
C SER A 39 3.90 6.97 9.48
N ALA A 40 2.82 6.21 9.32
CA ALA A 40 1.61 6.33 10.13
C ALA A 40 1.75 5.75 11.55
N ASN A 41 2.92 5.22 11.91
CA ASN A 41 3.19 4.50 13.16
C ASN A 41 2.22 3.32 13.38
N SER A 42 1.94 2.56 12.30
CA SER A 42 1.22 1.30 12.42
C SER A 42 1.90 0.40 13.46
N ASN A 43 1.10 -0.09 14.41
CA ASN A 43 1.55 -0.94 15.50
C ASN A 43 1.16 -2.41 15.32
N ASP A 44 0.81 -2.79 14.09
CA ASP A 44 0.39 -4.13 13.71
C ASP A 44 1.19 -4.66 12.50
N ASN A 45 1.04 -5.94 12.21
CA ASN A 45 1.69 -6.58 11.07
C ASN A 45 1.12 -6.05 9.75
N VAL A 46 2.01 -5.53 8.91
CA VAL A 46 1.66 -5.03 7.59
C VAL A 46 1.86 -6.13 6.55
N THR A 47 0.79 -6.53 5.87
CA THR A 47 0.83 -7.47 4.73
C THR A 47 0.10 -6.86 3.55
N VAL A 48 0.71 -6.89 2.37
CA VAL A 48 0.15 -6.33 1.12
C VAL A 48 0.44 -7.27 -0.03
N ILE A 49 -0.56 -7.49 -0.88
CA ILE A 49 -0.43 -8.18 -2.17
C ILE A 49 -0.99 -7.26 -3.26
N LEU A 50 -0.12 -6.89 -4.21
CA LEU A 50 -0.51 -6.19 -5.43
C LEU A 50 -0.51 -7.17 -6.60
N VAL A 51 -1.51 -7.02 -7.47
CA VAL A 51 -1.65 -7.75 -8.73
C VAL A 51 -1.93 -6.69 -9.78
N GLU A 52 -1.07 -6.63 -10.79
CA GLU A 52 -1.27 -5.80 -11.97
C GLU A 52 -1.90 -6.66 -13.07
N PHE A 53 -2.89 -6.09 -13.75
CA PHE A 53 -3.53 -6.71 -14.90
C PHE A 53 -3.11 -5.95 -16.15
N SER A 54 -2.45 -6.63 -17.07
CA SER A 54 -2.29 -6.17 -18.45
C SER A 54 -3.38 -6.81 -19.31
N LEU A 55 -4.06 -6.00 -20.12
CA LEU A 55 -5.01 -6.46 -21.12
C LEU A 55 -4.30 -6.83 -22.43
#